data_AF-X1J3I0-F1
#
_entry.id   AF-X1J3I0-F1
#
_cell.length_a   1.000
_cell.length_b   1.000
_cell.length_c   1.000
_cell.angle_alpha   90.00
_cell.angle_beta   90.00
_cell.angle_gamma   90.00
#
_symmetry.space_group_name_H-M   'P 1'
#
loop_
_entity.id
_entity.type
_entity.pdbx_description
1 polymer ?
#
loop_
_entity_poly.entity_id
_entity_poly.type
_entity_poly.pdbx_seq_one_letter_code
_entity_poly.pdbx_strand_id
1 'polypeptide(L)' 'MDDVVKALKAAGLRDKVKVMVGGAPVTQSFADQISADAYAKNAVEAARKAKSLISR' A
#
# COMPACT_ATOMS: atom_id res chain seq x y z
N MET A 1 -8.48 2.69 -7.36
CA MET A 1 -7.28 2.10 -6.66
C MET A 1 -7.71 1.29 -5.44
N ASP A 2 -8.80 1.69 -4.78
CA ASP A 2 -9.54 0.87 -3.82
C ASP A 2 -10.06 -0.46 -4.42
N ASP A 3 -10.39 -0.50 -5.71
CA ASP A 3 -10.83 -1.71 -6.41
C ASP A 3 -9.84 -2.87 -6.29
N VAL A 4 -8.54 -2.59 -6.31
CA VAL A 4 -7.49 -3.61 -6.13
C VAL A 4 -7.53 -4.17 -4.71
N VAL A 5 -7.69 -3.30 -3.70
CA VAL A 5 -7.80 -3.73 -2.29
C VAL A 5 -9.07 -4.56 -2.08
N LYS A 6 -10.19 -4.16 -2.69
CA LYS A 6 -11.45 -4.93 -2.67
C LYS A 6 -11.29 -6.28 -3.36
N ALA A 7 -10.64 -6.34 -4.52
CA ALA A 7 -10.36 -7.59 -5.23
C ALA A 7 -9.48 -8.53 -4.40
N LEU A 8 -8.43 -8.01 -3.74
CA LEU A 8 -7.60 -8.79 -2.83
C LEU A 8 -8.38 -9.33 -1.63
N LYS A 9 -9.32 -8.55 -1.08
CA LYS A 9 -10.23 -9.02 -0.02
C LYS A 9 -11.16 -10.13 -0.53
N ALA A 10 -11.81 -9.92 -1.69
CA ALA A 10 -12.70 -10.91 -2.30
C ALA A 10 -11.98 -12.23 -2.65
N ALA A 11 -10.72 -12.15 -3.05
CA ALA A 11 -9.88 -13.32 -3.32
C ALA A 11 -9.29 -13.98 -2.04
N GLY A 12 -9.53 -13.44 -0.85
CA GLY A 12 -8.95 -13.95 0.41
C GLY A 12 -7.43 -13.78 0.49
N LEU A 13 -6.86 -12.82 -0.24
CA LEU A 13 -5.43 -12.55 -0.32
C LEU A 13 -4.99 -11.31 0.46
N ARG A 14 -5.92 -10.45 0.89
CA ARG A 14 -5.59 -9.14 1.48
C ARG A 14 -4.61 -9.22 2.65
N ASP A 15 -4.74 -10.22 3.51
CA ASP A 15 -3.90 -10.37 4.70
C ASP A 15 -2.57 -11.10 4.41
N LYS A 16 -2.40 -11.63 3.20
CA LYS A 16 -1.21 -12.37 2.76
C LYS A 16 -0.17 -11.49 2.05
N VAL A 17 -0.55 -10.27 1.68
CA VAL A 17 0.31 -9.34 0.94
C VAL A 17 0.31 -7.96 1.59
N LYS A 18 1.38 -7.20 1.33
CA LYS A 18 1.47 -5.78 1.68
C LYS A 18 1.15 -4.93 0.47
N VAL A 19 0.18 -4.03 0.60
CA VAL A 19 -0.26 -3.11 -0.44
C VAL A 19 0.32 -1.74 -0.16
N MET A 20 1.11 -1.21 -1.11
CA MET A 20 1.69 0.12 -1.00
C MET A 20 1.20 0.99 -2.16
N VAL A 21 1.03 2.29 -1.92
CA VAL A 21 0.61 3.26 -2.94
C VAL A 21 1.55 4.47 -3.01
N GLY A 22 1.62 5.08 -4.19
CA GLY A 22 2.44 6.27 -4.45
C GLY A 22 2.06 6.92 -5.77
N GLY A 23 2.71 8.04 -6.08
CA GLY A 23 2.44 8.87 -7.26
C GLY A 23 2.20 10.32 -6.86
N ALA A 24 2.44 11.25 -7.80
CA ALA A 24 2.34 12.69 -7.55
C ALA A 24 1.00 13.16 -6.92
N PRO A 25 -0.18 12.64 -7.30
CA PRO A 25 -1.44 13.08 -6.69
C PRO A 25 -1.83 12.30 -5.42
N VAL A 26 -1.02 11.33 -4.99
CA VAL A 26 -1.36 10.44 -3.87
C VAL A 26 -0.90 11.06 -2.55
N THR A 27 -1.71 10.91 -1.51
CA THR A 27 -1.42 11.38 -0.16
C THR A 27 -1.53 10.23 0.85
N GLN A 28 -0.99 10.44 2.06
CA GLN A 28 -1.17 9.50 3.17
C GLN A 28 -2.67 9.29 3.47
N SER A 29 -3.45 10.39 3.49
CA SER A 29 -4.90 10.33 3.73
C SER A 29 -5.63 9.44 2.72
N PHE A 30 -5.24 9.48 1.44
CA PHE A 30 -5.82 8.59 0.43
C PHE A 30 -5.44 7.12 0.70
N ALA A 31 -4.19 6.84 1.05
CA ALA A 31 -3.73 5.49 1.38
C ALA A 31 -4.50 4.90 2.57
N ASP A 32 -4.74 5.71 3.60
CA ASP A 32 -5.52 5.32 4.77
C ASP A 32 -6.99 5.05 4.40
N GLN A 33 -7.59 5.92 3.58
CA GLN A 33 -8.98 5.77 3.10
C GLN A 33 -9.19 4.44 2.36
N ILE A 34 -8.22 4.00 1.56
CA ILE A 34 -8.31 2.72 0.82
C ILE A 34 -7.77 1.52 1.61
N SER A 35 -7.30 1.73 2.85
CA SER A 35 -6.67 0.70 3.69
C SER A 35 -5.44 0.06 3.05
N ALA A 36 -4.57 0.86 2.44
CA ALA A 36 -3.22 0.44 2.05
C ALA A 36 -2.30 0.36 3.27
N ASP A 37 -1.25 -0.47 3.20
CA ASP A 37 -0.31 -0.68 4.31
C ASP A 37 0.80 0.39 4.35
N ALA A 38 1.08 1.07 3.24
CA ALA A 38 1.95 2.24 3.23
C ALA A 38 1.70 3.16 2.03
N TYR A 39 1.98 4.44 2.22
CA TYR A 39 2.17 5.43 1.17
C TYR A 39 3.64 5.80 1.04
N ALA A 40 4.14 6.12 -0.16
CA ALA A 40 5.45 6.73 -0.35
C ALA A 40 5.42 7.83 -1.41
N LYS A 41 6.04 8.98 -1.11
CA LYS A 41 6.07 10.15 -2.01
C LYS A 41 7.10 10.04 -3.14
N ASN A 42 8.05 9.12 -3.02
CA ASN A 42 9.09 8.87 -4.02
C ASN A 42 9.64 7.44 -3.93
N ALA A 43 10.47 7.06 -4.91
CA ALA A 43 11.00 5.71 -5.03
C ALA A 43 11.93 5.30 -3.86
N VAL A 44 12.75 6.22 -3.35
CA VAL A 44 13.67 5.93 -2.25
C VAL A 44 12.90 5.63 -0.95
N GLU A 45 11.87 6.42 -0.66
CA GLU A 45 10.99 6.18 0.48
C GLU A 45 10.23 4.86 0.31
N ALA A 46 9.73 4.56 -0.90
CA ALA A 46 9.02 3.32 -1.19
C ALA A 46 9.90 2.09 -0.90
N ALA A 47 11.15 2.08 -1.36
CA ALA A 47 12.08 0.97 -1.09
C ALA A 47 12.32 0.76 0.41
N ARG A 48 12.49 1.84 1.17
CA ARG A 48 12.67 1.78 2.64
C ARG A 48 11.43 1.22 3.34
N LYS A 49 10.24 1.71 2.97
CA LYS A 49 8.97 1.23 3.56
C LYS A 49 8.67 -0.21 3.19
N ALA A 50 8.93 -0.61 1.95
CA ALA A 50 8.78 -2.01 1.53
C ALA A 50 9.66 -2.92 2.38
N LYS A 51 10.93 -2.54 2.60
CA LYS A 51 11.82 -3.28 3.49
C LYS A 51 11.29 -3.36 4.92
N SER A 52 10.82 -2.26 5.51
CA SER A 52 10.28 -2.30 6.88
C SER A 52 9.00 -3.15 7.01
N LEU A 53 8.18 -3.24 5.96
CA LEU A 53 6.94 -4.02 5.97
C LEU A 53 7.14 -5.53 5.89
N ILE A 54 8.29 -5.99 5.39
CA ILE A 54 8.63 -7.41 5.22
C ILE A 54 9.72 -7.88 6.19
N SER A 55 10.46 -6.96 6.79
CA SER A 55 11.52 -7.29 7.75
C SER A 55 10.89 -7.65 9.08
N ARG A 56 11.20 -8.86 9.58
CA ARG A 56 10.94 -9.28 10.96
C ARG A 56 12.04 -8.75 11.88
#